data_AF-A0A7J2YFY3-F1
#
_entry.id   AF-A0A7J2YFY3-F1
#
_cell.length_a   1.000
_cell.length_b   1.000
_cell.length_c   1.000
_cell.angle_alpha   90.00
_cell.angle_beta   90.00
_cell.angle_gamma   90.00
#
_symmetry.space_group_name_H-M   'P 1'
#
loop_
_entity.id
_entity.type
_entity.pdbx_description
1 polymer ?
#
loop_
_entity_poly.entity_id
_entity_poly.type
_entity_poly.pdbx_seq_one_letter_code
_entity_poly.pdbx_strand_id
1 'polypeptide(L)'
;TDSIFLHQPTQSQIKSLIDWSISEFKIDLDVDKVYRYVTFSGLKKNYLGVFNDGSVDIKGLVGKKRNTPEFLKKLFMDVVEILGKVQSPKDFEEAKMKIRSVVRDYYVKLKCRELNLDDLAFKVKLSRDLDHYVKTTPQHVKAAKLLEKFQHRRLGAGDIISYVKVKGEMGVKPIQLARIDEVDVDKYIGHMETTLRQILEAIGINLDEIFGVRSLDKFFFKK
;
A
#
# COMPACT_ATOMS: atom_id res chain seq x y z
N THR A 1 7.84 16.10 18.26
CA THR A 1 6.47 16.06 17.72
C THR A 1 5.99 17.48 17.74
N ASP A 2 5.54 17.98 16.60
CA ASP A 2 5.29 19.40 16.31
C ASP A 2 3.80 19.71 16.11
N SER A 3 2.93 18.72 16.27
CA SER A 3 1.50 18.82 15.96
C SER A 3 0.65 17.99 16.91
N ILE A 4 -0.60 18.42 17.10
CA ILE A 4 -1.64 17.76 17.89
C ILE A 4 -2.94 17.67 17.09
N PHE A 5 -3.77 16.67 17.40
CA PHE A 5 -5.12 16.54 16.83
C PHE A 5 -6.15 16.95 17.88
N LEU A 6 -7.11 17.78 17.49
CA LEU A 6 -8.24 18.17 18.32
C LEU A 6 -9.53 17.56 17.74
N HIS A 7 -10.29 16.86 18.58
CA HIS A 7 -11.57 16.26 18.16
C HIS A 7 -12.71 17.25 18.36
N GLN A 8 -13.33 17.68 17.25
CA GLN A 8 -14.47 18.60 17.22
C GLN A 8 -14.33 19.85 18.11
N PRO A 9 -13.20 20.59 18.05
CA PRO A 9 -13.05 21.80 18.84
C PRO A 9 -13.96 22.92 18.31
N THR A 10 -14.46 23.75 19.20
CA THR A 10 -15.09 25.03 18.83
C THR A 10 -14.01 26.05 18.46
N GLN A 11 -14.38 27.07 17.67
CA GLN A 11 -13.45 28.17 17.32
C GLN A 11 -12.91 28.90 18.56
N SER A 12 -13.73 29.02 19.61
CA SER A 12 -13.29 29.59 20.89
C SER A 12 -12.21 28.72 21.54
N GLN A 13 -12.38 27.40 21.55
CA GLN A 13 -11.39 26.47 22.12
C GLN A 13 -10.07 26.50 21.34
N ILE A 14 -10.13 26.58 20.01
CA ILE A 14 -8.92 26.72 19.17
C ILE A 14 -8.19 28.01 19.55
N LYS A 15 -8.90 29.14 19.58
CA LYS A 15 -8.31 30.44 19.92
C LYS A 15 -7.71 30.45 21.32
N SER A 16 -8.45 29.96 22.32
CA SER A 16 -7.96 29.87 23.70
C SER A 16 -6.69 29.02 23.82
N LEU A 17 -6.57 27.94 23.04
CA LEU A 17 -5.38 27.10 23.03
C LEU A 17 -4.17 27.80 22.40
N ILE A 18 -4.38 28.51 21.29
CA ILE A 18 -3.32 29.29 20.62
C ILE A 18 -2.83 30.41 21.55
N ASP A 19 -3.76 31.19 22.12
CA ASP A 19 -3.44 32.30 23.03
C ASP A 19 -2.66 31.80 24.26
N TRP A 20 -3.08 30.67 24.85
CA TRP A 20 -2.39 30.03 25.97
C TRP A 20 -0.99 29.51 25.61
N SER A 21 -0.83 28.91 24.44
CA SER A 21 0.47 28.42 23.97
C SER A 21 1.48 29.57 23.80
N ILE A 22 1.01 30.71 23.28
CA ILE A 22 1.82 31.92 23.13
C ILE A 22 2.14 32.53 24.50
N SER A 23 1.16 32.60 25.42
CA SER A 23 1.38 33.22 26.74
C SER A 23 2.37 32.43 27.58
N GLU A 24 2.15 31.13 27.74
CA GLU A 24 2.92 30.25 28.64
C GLU A 24 4.23 29.77 28.04
N PHE A 25 4.22 29.34 26.78
CA PHE A 25 5.37 28.66 26.17
C PHE A 25 6.08 29.50 25.11
N LYS A 26 5.53 30.64 24.72
CA LYS A 26 6.01 31.46 23.59
C LYS A 26 6.07 30.64 22.29
N ILE A 27 5.17 29.68 22.14
CA ILE A 27 5.04 28.82 20.96
C ILE A 27 3.83 29.31 20.16
N ASP A 28 4.08 29.65 18.90
CA ASP A 28 3.05 29.98 17.93
C ASP A 28 2.44 28.69 17.36
N LEU A 29 1.13 28.55 17.47
CA LEU A 29 0.37 27.41 16.96
C LEU A 29 -0.58 27.90 15.88
N ASP A 30 -0.65 27.15 14.79
CA ASP A 30 -1.56 27.43 13.69
C ASP A 30 -2.36 26.18 13.28
N VAL A 31 -3.51 26.39 12.66
CA VAL A 31 -4.35 25.32 12.14
C VAL A 31 -3.82 24.87 10.78
N ASP A 32 -3.01 23.81 10.78
CA ASP A 32 -2.48 23.21 9.54
C ASP A 32 -3.61 22.58 8.69
N LYS A 33 -4.49 21.77 9.30
CA LYS A 33 -5.48 20.96 8.57
C LYS A 33 -6.80 20.81 9.30
N VAL A 34 -7.87 20.80 8.52
CA VAL A 34 -9.23 20.52 8.98
C VAL A 34 -9.77 19.30 8.23
N TYR A 35 -9.96 18.22 8.96
CA TYR A 35 -10.51 16.98 8.41
C TYR A 35 -11.99 16.85 8.75
N ARG A 36 -12.75 16.25 7.83
CA ARG A 36 -14.10 15.75 8.08
C ARG A 36 -14.08 14.63 9.12
N TYR A 37 -13.15 13.68 8.94
CA TYR A 37 -12.87 12.63 9.90
C TYR A 37 -11.43 12.13 9.78
N VAL A 38 -10.93 11.51 10.84
CA VAL A 38 -9.59 10.91 10.89
C VAL A 38 -9.69 9.52 11.51
N THR A 39 -8.97 8.56 10.94
CA THR A 39 -8.84 7.20 11.47
C THR A 39 -7.39 6.93 11.81
N PHE A 40 -7.14 6.37 12.99
CA PHE A 40 -5.82 6.05 13.51
C PHE A 40 -5.65 4.53 13.58
N SER A 41 -4.55 4.00 13.06
CA SER A 41 -4.23 2.56 13.17
C SER A 41 -3.61 2.18 14.52
N GLY A 42 -3.41 3.14 15.43
CA GLY A 42 -2.69 2.95 16.70
C GLY A 42 -1.17 2.97 16.56
N LEU A 43 -0.63 2.90 15.34
CA LEU A 43 0.81 3.05 15.08
C LEU A 43 1.21 4.53 15.02
N LYS A 44 2.40 4.85 15.53
CA LYS A 44 2.95 6.22 15.45
C LYS A 44 3.09 6.66 13.99
N LYS A 45 2.69 7.91 13.70
CA LYS A 45 2.75 8.52 12.36
C LYS A 45 1.94 7.78 11.29
N ASN A 46 0.90 7.06 11.70
CA ASN A 46 0.04 6.30 10.79
C ASN A 46 -1.43 6.70 10.99
N TYR A 47 -1.93 7.51 10.06
CA TYR A 47 -3.31 7.97 10.05
C TYR A 47 -3.81 8.19 8.63
N LEU A 48 -5.12 8.16 8.49
CA LEU A 48 -5.85 8.56 7.30
C LEU A 48 -6.82 9.66 7.70
N GLY A 49 -6.69 10.83 7.08
CA GLY A 49 -7.59 11.96 7.26
C GLY A 49 -8.33 12.25 5.97
N VAL A 50 -9.64 12.43 6.03
CA VAL A 50 -10.45 12.82 4.87
C VAL A 50 -10.84 14.28 5.03
N PHE A 51 -10.56 15.08 4.02
CA PHE A 51 -10.91 16.49 3.97
C PHE A 51 -12.37 16.70 3.55
N ASN A 52 -12.87 17.93 3.71
CA ASN A 52 -14.26 18.26 3.35
C ASN A 52 -14.55 18.16 1.85
N ASP A 53 -13.53 18.26 1.00
CA ASP A 53 -13.64 18.06 -0.46
C ASP A 53 -13.58 16.57 -0.87
N GLY A 54 -13.41 15.65 0.09
CA GLY A 54 -13.28 14.21 -0.14
C GLY A 54 -11.87 13.75 -0.51
N SER A 55 -10.91 14.67 -0.60
CA SER A 55 -9.50 14.29 -0.73
C SER A 55 -9.00 13.60 0.54
N VAL A 56 -8.02 12.70 0.40
CA VAL A 56 -7.56 11.84 1.49
C VAL A 56 -6.07 12.09 1.76
N ASP A 57 -5.75 12.60 2.95
CA ASP A 57 -4.38 12.65 3.46
C ASP A 57 -4.02 11.32 4.11
N ILE A 58 -2.85 10.83 3.76
CA ILE A 58 -2.34 9.53 4.14
C ILE A 58 -0.92 9.71 4.64
N LYS A 59 -0.72 9.46 5.93
CA LYS A 59 0.62 9.45 6.54
C LYS A 59 0.98 8.04 6.98
N GLY A 60 2.20 7.62 6.63
CA GLY A 60 2.76 6.34 7.06
C GLY A 60 2.26 5.09 6.31
N LEU A 61 1.37 5.21 5.32
CA LEU A 61 0.83 4.07 4.56
C LEU A 61 1.70 3.68 3.35
N VAL A 62 1.88 2.37 3.14
CA VAL A 62 2.84 1.77 2.19
C VAL A 62 2.38 1.82 0.72
N GLY A 63 1.09 2.07 0.45
CA GLY A 63 0.47 1.96 -0.88
C GLY A 63 1.02 2.88 -1.98
N LYS A 64 1.82 3.90 -1.66
CA LYS A 64 2.37 4.87 -2.64
C LYS A 64 3.82 4.61 -3.10
N LYS A 65 4.44 3.47 -2.75
CA LYS A 65 5.81 3.20 -3.20
C LYS A 65 5.86 2.99 -4.73
N ARG A 66 6.88 3.59 -5.38
CA ARG A 66 7.09 3.52 -6.84
C ARG A 66 7.14 2.09 -7.40
N ASN A 67 7.63 1.15 -6.59
CA ASN A 67 7.85 -0.24 -6.98
C ASN A 67 6.64 -1.15 -6.68
N THR A 68 5.47 -0.60 -6.39
CA THR A 68 4.24 -1.38 -6.18
C THR A 68 3.63 -1.78 -7.54
N PRO A 69 3.21 -3.06 -7.72
CA PRO A 69 2.47 -3.50 -8.91
C PRO A 69 1.19 -2.70 -9.15
N GLU A 70 0.77 -2.62 -10.41
CA GLU A 70 -0.34 -1.75 -10.81
C GLU A 70 -1.67 -2.20 -10.22
N PHE A 71 -1.93 -3.52 -10.13
CA PHE A 71 -3.16 -4.02 -9.50
C PHE A 71 -3.30 -3.57 -8.04
N LEU A 72 -2.19 -3.50 -7.29
CA LEU A 72 -2.20 -3.05 -5.89
C LEU A 72 -2.41 -1.55 -5.76
N LYS A 73 -1.90 -0.76 -6.72
CA LYS A 73 -2.18 0.67 -6.76
C LYS A 73 -3.65 0.93 -7.03
N LYS A 74 -4.23 0.24 -8.03
CA LYS A 74 -5.66 0.33 -8.36
C LYS A 74 -6.50 -0.03 -7.16
N LEU A 75 -6.26 -1.21 -6.56
CA LEU A 75 -6.94 -1.63 -5.33
C LEU A 75 -6.81 -0.63 -4.18
N PHE A 76 -5.62 -0.07 -3.95
CA PHE A 76 -5.42 0.94 -2.92
C PHE A 76 -6.22 2.22 -3.21
N MET A 77 -6.23 2.67 -4.46
CA MET A 77 -7.02 3.83 -4.89
C MET A 77 -8.52 3.60 -4.76
N ASP A 78 -9.01 2.42 -5.13
CA ASP A 78 -10.42 2.04 -4.99
C ASP A 78 -10.85 2.13 -3.51
N VAL A 79 -10.02 1.64 -2.59
CA VAL A 79 -10.27 1.74 -1.13
C VAL A 79 -10.28 3.20 -0.66
N VAL A 80 -9.30 4.00 -1.11
CA VAL A 80 -9.19 5.42 -0.76
C VAL A 80 -10.38 6.22 -1.27
N GLU A 81 -10.86 5.94 -2.49
CA GLU A 81 -12.01 6.60 -3.08
C GLU A 81 -13.30 6.29 -2.31
N ILE A 82 -13.49 5.03 -1.88
CA ILE A 82 -14.63 4.65 -1.05
C ILE A 82 -14.62 5.43 0.27
N LEU A 83 -13.45 5.55 0.91
CA LEU A 83 -13.31 6.30 2.16
C LEU A 83 -13.56 7.81 1.96
N GLY A 84 -13.04 8.41 0.89
CA GLY A 84 -13.24 9.85 0.61
C GLY A 84 -14.72 10.26 0.50
N LYS A 85 -15.60 9.32 0.11
CA LYS A 85 -17.04 9.53 -0.04
C LYS A 85 -17.82 9.47 1.27
N VAL A 86 -17.22 9.03 2.38
CA VAL A 86 -17.91 8.89 3.66
C VAL A 86 -18.22 10.26 4.27
N GLN A 87 -19.50 10.51 4.59
CA GLN A 87 -19.97 11.75 5.21
C GLN A 87 -20.48 11.54 6.64
N SER A 88 -20.95 10.33 6.96
CA SER A 88 -21.56 10.01 8.25
C SER A 88 -21.09 8.67 8.81
N PRO A 89 -21.30 8.40 10.12
CA PRO A 89 -21.03 7.10 10.71
C PRO A 89 -21.79 5.94 10.04
N LYS A 90 -22.99 6.19 9.51
CA LYS A 90 -23.76 5.19 8.77
C LYS A 90 -23.09 4.82 7.43
N ASP A 91 -22.63 5.84 6.70
CA ASP A 91 -21.90 5.63 5.43
C ASP A 91 -20.59 4.88 5.67
N PHE A 92 -20.01 5.01 6.87
CA PHE A 92 -18.78 4.31 7.24
C PHE A 92 -18.97 2.79 7.29
N GLU A 93 -20.12 2.30 7.80
CA GLU A 93 -20.42 0.87 7.78
C GLU A 93 -20.67 0.36 6.35
N GLU A 94 -21.36 1.13 5.51
CA GLU A 94 -21.53 0.81 4.10
C GLU A 94 -20.19 0.81 3.34
N ALA A 95 -19.32 1.76 3.64
CA ALA A 95 -17.97 1.82 3.09
C ALA A 95 -17.15 0.59 3.47
N LYS A 96 -17.22 0.13 4.73
CA LYS A 96 -16.55 -1.12 5.14
C LYS A 96 -17.03 -2.31 4.35
N MET A 97 -18.34 -2.45 4.12
CA MET A 97 -18.89 -3.53 3.30
C MET A 97 -18.40 -3.48 1.85
N LYS A 98 -18.41 -2.28 1.24
CA LYS A 98 -17.89 -2.07 -0.12
C LYS A 98 -16.39 -2.40 -0.22
N ILE A 99 -15.59 -1.94 0.74
CA ILE A 99 -14.15 -2.24 0.81
C ILE A 99 -13.91 -3.74 0.92
N ARG A 100 -14.65 -4.46 1.77
CA ARG A 100 -14.55 -5.92 1.87
C ARG A 100 -14.83 -6.60 0.53
N SER A 101 -15.86 -6.17 -0.20
CA SER A 101 -16.17 -6.69 -1.53
C SER A 101 -15.03 -6.44 -2.52
N VAL A 102 -14.56 -5.19 -2.63
CA VAL A 102 -13.49 -4.83 -3.56
C VAL A 102 -12.21 -5.63 -3.26
N VAL A 103 -11.79 -5.70 -2.00
CA VAL A 103 -10.60 -6.48 -1.60
C VAL A 103 -10.79 -7.94 -1.96
N ARG A 104 -11.97 -8.52 -1.71
CA ARG A 104 -12.28 -9.92 -2.06
C ARG A 104 -12.23 -10.14 -3.58
N ASP A 105 -12.75 -9.21 -4.38
CA ASP A 105 -12.77 -9.33 -5.84
C ASP A 105 -11.35 -9.35 -6.41
N TYR A 106 -10.47 -8.45 -5.95
CA TYR A 106 -9.05 -8.47 -6.35
C TYR A 106 -8.34 -9.74 -5.88
N TYR A 107 -8.65 -10.22 -4.67
CA TYR A 107 -8.10 -11.47 -4.15
C TYR A 107 -8.49 -12.67 -5.03
N VAL A 108 -9.77 -12.77 -5.42
CA VAL A 108 -10.26 -13.84 -6.31
C VAL A 108 -9.63 -13.73 -7.69
N LYS A 109 -9.62 -12.53 -8.32
CA LYS A 109 -8.95 -12.30 -9.61
C LYS A 109 -7.49 -12.73 -9.60
N LEU A 110 -6.77 -12.44 -8.51
CA LEU A 110 -5.38 -12.84 -8.34
C LEU A 110 -5.24 -14.37 -8.19
N LYS A 111 -6.08 -15.02 -7.37
CA LYS A 111 -6.10 -16.48 -7.18
C LYS A 111 -6.46 -17.24 -8.47
N CYS A 112 -7.42 -16.72 -9.23
CA CYS A 112 -7.87 -17.26 -10.51
C CYS A 112 -6.95 -16.87 -11.69
N ARG A 113 -5.89 -16.09 -11.45
CA ARG A 113 -4.92 -15.61 -12.46
C ARG A 113 -5.57 -14.83 -13.61
N GLU A 114 -6.61 -14.07 -13.30
CA GLU A 114 -7.33 -13.21 -14.26
C GLU A 114 -6.63 -11.86 -14.49
N LEU A 115 -5.63 -11.54 -13.66
CA LEU A 115 -4.78 -10.37 -13.84
C LEU A 115 -3.68 -10.67 -14.88
N ASN A 116 -3.41 -9.72 -15.77
CA ASN A 116 -2.30 -9.85 -16.73
C ASN A 116 -0.93 -9.62 -16.07
N LEU A 117 0.14 -9.95 -16.79
CA LEU A 117 1.51 -9.80 -16.28
C LEU A 117 1.91 -8.34 -16.03
N ASP A 118 1.39 -7.39 -16.81
CA ASP A 118 1.67 -5.97 -16.64
C ASP A 118 1.09 -5.42 -15.33
N ASP A 119 -0.12 -5.86 -14.97
CA ASP A 119 -0.76 -5.53 -13.71
C ASP A 119 0.07 -6.03 -12.51
N LEU A 120 0.70 -7.21 -12.66
CA LEU A 120 1.52 -7.88 -11.64
C LEU A 120 2.99 -7.41 -11.62
N ALA A 121 3.40 -6.56 -12.56
CA ALA A 121 4.80 -6.22 -12.75
C ALA A 121 5.36 -5.28 -11.68
N PHE A 122 6.51 -5.65 -11.13
CA PHE A 122 7.37 -4.76 -10.38
C PHE A 122 8.29 -4.02 -11.35
N LYS A 123 8.28 -2.67 -11.29
CA LYS A 123 9.12 -1.81 -12.13
C LYS A 123 10.20 -1.16 -11.27
N VAL A 124 11.46 -1.48 -11.55
CA VAL A 124 12.61 -0.98 -10.77
C VAL A 124 13.70 -0.49 -11.70
N LYS A 125 14.22 0.71 -11.43
CA LYS A 125 15.35 1.28 -12.16
C LYS A 125 16.67 0.65 -11.69
N LEU A 126 17.53 0.24 -12.62
CA LEU A 126 18.90 -0.16 -12.33
C LEU A 126 19.71 1.05 -11.90
N SER A 127 20.37 0.96 -10.74
CA SER A 127 21.21 2.03 -10.22
C SER A 127 22.65 1.96 -10.72
N ARG A 128 23.08 0.80 -11.22
CA ARG A 128 24.44 0.48 -11.68
C ARG A 128 24.35 -0.58 -12.78
N ASP A 129 25.46 -0.82 -13.46
CA ASP A 129 25.53 -1.90 -14.45
C ASP A 129 25.52 -3.29 -13.81
N LEU A 130 25.07 -4.29 -14.57
CA LEU A 130 24.82 -5.65 -14.07
C LEU A 130 26.09 -6.33 -13.51
N ASP A 131 27.25 -5.98 -14.04
CA ASP A 131 28.57 -6.51 -13.65
C ASP A 131 29.00 -6.03 -12.26
N HIS A 132 28.47 -4.91 -11.77
CA HIS A 132 28.82 -4.35 -10.46
C HIS A 132 28.02 -4.95 -9.29
N TYR A 133 27.06 -5.84 -9.55
CA TYR A 133 26.27 -6.53 -8.52
C TYR A 133 26.94 -7.86 -8.10
N VAL A 134 27.95 -7.77 -7.22
CA VAL A 134 28.84 -8.89 -6.87
C VAL A 134 28.52 -9.65 -5.57
N LYS A 135 27.83 -9.04 -4.60
CA LYS A 135 27.61 -9.65 -3.27
C LYS A 135 26.26 -10.39 -3.18
N THR A 136 25.18 -9.62 -3.27
CA THR A 136 23.82 -10.14 -3.36
C THR A 136 23.24 -9.67 -4.68
N THR A 137 22.51 -10.55 -5.38
CA THR A 137 21.84 -10.17 -6.63
C THR A 137 20.38 -9.86 -6.32
N PRO A 138 19.96 -8.58 -6.31
CA PRO A 138 18.57 -8.20 -6.14
C PRO A 138 17.65 -8.84 -7.19
N GLN A 139 16.37 -8.94 -6.88
CA GLN A 139 15.35 -9.52 -7.78
C GLN A 139 15.33 -8.87 -9.17
N HIS A 140 15.33 -7.53 -9.22
CA HIS A 140 15.37 -6.79 -10.49
C HIS A 140 16.65 -7.05 -11.30
N VAL A 141 17.80 -7.29 -10.65
CA VAL A 141 19.06 -7.61 -11.32
C VAL A 141 19.04 -9.05 -11.86
N LYS A 142 18.46 -10.00 -11.12
CA LYS A 142 18.26 -11.38 -11.62
C LYS A 142 17.41 -11.39 -12.90
N ALA A 143 16.30 -10.63 -12.89
CA ALA A 143 15.44 -10.49 -14.05
C ALA A 143 16.15 -9.79 -15.23
N ALA A 144 16.95 -8.76 -14.96
CA ALA A 144 17.73 -8.06 -15.97
C ALA A 144 18.77 -8.96 -16.65
N LYS A 145 19.51 -9.77 -15.88
CA LYS A 145 20.47 -10.74 -16.45
C LYS A 145 19.80 -11.78 -17.36
N LEU A 146 18.58 -12.21 -17.02
CA LEU A 146 17.80 -13.10 -17.90
C LEU A 146 17.36 -12.37 -19.18
N LEU A 147 16.94 -11.11 -19.04
CA LEU A 147 16.48 -10.29 -20.17
C LEU A 147 17.61 -9.96 -21.15
N GLU A 148 18.79 -9.59 -20.65
CA GLU A 148 19.99 -9.31 -21.45
C GLU A 148 20.40 -10.53 -22.28
N LYS A 149 20.40 -11.73 -21.69
CA LYS A 149 20.69 -12.99 -22.40
C LYS A 149 19.68 -13.28 -23.50
N PHE A 150 18.41 -12.97 -23.28
CA PHE A 150 17.36 -13.20 -24.27
C PHE A 150 17.38 -12.18 -25.41
N GLN A 151 17.54 -10.89 -25.08
CA GLN A 151 17.50 -9.81 -26.06
C GLN A 151 18.84 -9.57 -26.75
N HIS A 152 19.92 -10.20 -26.29
CA HIS A 152 21.28 -9.97 -26.77
C HIS A 152 21.68 -8.48 -26.71
N ARG A 153 21.14 -7.75 -25.72
CA ARG A 153 21.33 -6.32 -25.52
C ARG A 153 21.80 -6.05 -24.10
N ARG A 154 22.88 -5.27 -23.97
CA ARG A 154 23.36 -4.81 -22.67
C ARG A 154 22.37 -3.91 -21.97
N LEU A 155 22.12 -4.19 -20.70
CA LEU A 155 21.33 -3.38 -19.79
C LEU A 155 22.24 -2.75 -18.74
N GLY A 156 21.97 -1.51 -18.39
CA GLY A 156 22.86 -0.71 -17.54
C GLY A 156 22.13 0.28 -16.64
N ALA A 157 22.93 1.14 -16.01
CA ALA A 157 22.41 2.18 -15.13
C ALA A 157 21.36 3.05 -15.84
N GLY A 158 20.21 3.27 -15.19
CA GLY A 158 19.11 4.06 -15.72
C GLY A 158 17.96 3.26 -16.34
N ASP A 159 18.22 2.02 -16.79
CA ASP A 159 17.21 1.15 -17.40
C ASP A 159 16.13 0.72 -16.40
N ILE A 160 14.89 0.62 -16.86
CA ILE A 160 13.75 0.16 -16.06
C ILE A 160 13.52 -1.32 -16.33
N ILE A 161 13.66 -2.13 -15.29
CA ILE A 161 13.42 -3.56 -15.35
C ILE A 161 12.02 -3.83 -14.82
N SER A 162 11.21 -4.47 -15.67
CA SER A 162 9.87 -4.91 -15.34
C SER A 162 9.87 -6.43 -15.17
N TYR A 163 9.53 -6.90 -13.98
CA TYR A 163 9.58 -8.33 -13.64
C TYR A 163 8.41 -8.75 -12.78
N VAL A 164 8.07 -10.04 -12.83
CA VAL A 164 7.06 -10.67 -12.00
C VAL A 164 7.69 -11.72 -11.08
N LYS A 165 7.03 -11.99 -9.95
CA LYS A 165 7.42 -13.07 -9.03
C LYS A 165 6.84 -14.38 -9.53
N VAL A 166 7.70 -15.38 -9.70
CA VAL A 166 7.31 -16.70 -10.22
C VAL A 166 7.75 -17.79 -9.25
N LYS A 167 7.13 -18.95 -9.36
CA LYS A 167 7.57 -20.15 -8.64
C LYS A 167 8.90 -20.65 -9.21
N GLY A 168 9.71 -21.28 -8.37
CA GLY A 168 11.01 -21.86 -8.74
C GLY A 168 12.22 -21.10 -8.22
N GLU A 169 13.41 -21.62 -8.50
CA GLU A 169 14.68 -21.22 -7.86
C GLU A 169 15.07 -19.76 -8.11
N MET A 170 14.81 -19.25 -9.32
CA MET A 170 15.08 -17.85 -9.66
C MET A 170 14.14 -16.89 -8.93
N GLY A 171 12.92 -17.33 -8.59
CA GLY A 171 11.89 -16.58 -7.88
C GLY A 171 11.29 -15.38 -8.64
N VAL A 172 11.89 -14.97 -9.77
CA VAL A 172 11.47 -13.84 -10.60
C VAL A 172 11.82 -14.06 -12.07
N LYS A 173 11.01 -13.49 -12.96
CA LYS A 173 11.27 -13.42 -14.41
C LYS A 173 10.92 -12.04 -14.96
N PRO A 174 11.65 -11.54 -15.97
CA PRO A 174 11.21 -10.37 -16.72
C PRO A 174 9.88 -10.68 -17.42
N ILE A 175 9.00 -9.68 -17.58
CA ILE A 175 7.65 -9.87 -18.15
C ILE A 175 7.71 -10.62 -19.50
N GLN A 176 8.69 -10.27 -20.34
CA GLN A 176 8.87 -10.83 -21.68
C GLN A 176 9.14 -12.35 -21.69
N LEU A 177 9.59 -12.92 -20.57
CA LEU A 177 9.91 -14.34 -20.43
C LEU A 177 8.97 -15.07 -19.46
N ALA A 178 8.05 -14.34 -18.83
CA ALA A 178 7.14 -14.90 -17.85
C ALA A 178 5.85 -15.37 -18.53
N ARG A 179 5.26 -16.43 -17.99
CA ARG A 179 3.89 -16.82 -18.31
C ARG A 179 3.01 -16.69 -17.08
N ILE A 180 1.72 -16.45 -17.30
CA ILE A 180 0.79 -16.19 -16.20
C ILE A 180 0.64 -17.39 -15.26
N ASP A 181 0.81 -18.62 -15.74
CA ASP A 181 0.76 -19.88 -14.98
C ASP A 181 1.98 -20.10 -14.06
N GLU A 182 3.08 -19.39 -14.31
CA GLU A 182 4.29 -19.46 -13.49
C GLU A 182 4.26 -18.52 -12.28
N VAL A 183 3.36 -17.52 -12.29
CA VAL A 183 3.25 -16.50 -11.24
C VAL A 183 3.06 -17.14 -9.87
N ASP A 184 3.83 -16.64 -8.89
CA ASP A 184 3.71 -17.03 -7.49
C ASP A 184 2.66 -16.17 -6.80
N VAL A 185 1.41 -16.60 -6.94
CA VAL A 185 0.21 -15.93 -6.41
C VAL A 185 0.32 -15.62 -4.91
N ASP A 186 0.91 -16.51 -4.11
CA ASP A 186 0.96 -16.33 -2.66
C ASP A 186 1.89 -15.18 -2.25
N LYS A 187 2.96 -14.93 -3.02
CA LYS A 187 3.80 -13.73 -2.83
C LYS A 187 3.01 -12.45 -3.07
N TYR A 188 2.15 -12.44 -4.08
CA TYR A 188 1.30 -11.28 -4.39
C TYR A 188 0.23 -11.05 -3.34
N ILE A 189 -0.35 -12.11 -2.76
CA ILE A 189 -1.27 -12.01 -1.62
C ILE A 189 -0.55 -11.39 -0.42
N GLY A 190 0.67 -11.81 -0.10
CA GLY A 190 1.45 -11.19 0.98
C GLY A 190 1.75 -9.70 0.73
N HIS A 191 1.96 -9.30 -0.53
CA HIS A 191 2.10 -7.88 -0.89
C HIS A 191 0.79 -7.10 -0.76
N MET A 192 -0.34 -7.72 -1.12
CA MET A 192 -1.68 -7.18 -0.93
C MET A 192 -1.98 -6.95 0.55
N GLU A 193 -1.70 -7.95 1.39
CA GLU A 193 -1.81 -7.89 2.83
C GLU A 193 -0.97 -6.74 3.40
N THR A 194 0.32 -6.69 3.08
CA THR A 194 1.24 -5.65 3.59
C THR A 194 0.78 -4.24 3.21
N THR A 195 0.24 -4.08 2.00
CA THR A 195 -0.19 -2.79 1.45
C THR A 195 -1.48 -2.30 2.10
N LEU A 196 -2.43 -3.21 2.33
CA LEU A 196 -3.76 -2.89 2.84
C LEU A 196 -3.87 -2.97 4.37
N ARG A 197 -3.01 -3.73 5.05
CA ARG A 197 -3.10 -3.98 6.50
C ARG A 197 -3.25 -2.69 7.29
N GLN A 198 -2.37 -1.72 7.04
CA GLN A 198 -2.36 -0.47 7.79
C GLN A 198 -3.64 0.37 7.58
N ILE A 199 -4.20 0.40 6.36
CA ILE A 199 -5.42 1.18 6.08
C ILE A 199 -6.67 0.46 6.60
N LEU A 200 -6.73 -0.86 6.46
CA LEU A 200 -7.89 -1.66 6.89
C LEU A 200 -7.96 -1.78 8.41
N GLU A 201 -6.82 -1.92 9.10
CA GLU A 201 -6.77 -1.93 10.57
C GLU A 201 -7.22 -0.58 11.16
N ALA A 202 -6.86 0.55 10.53
CA ALA A 202 -7.30 1.88 10.96
C ALA A 202 -8.83 2.06 10.94
N ILE A 203 -9.51 1.32 10.06
CA ILE A 203 -10.97 1.34 9.95
C ILE A 203 -11.64 0.11 10.58
N GLY A 204 -10.90 -0.70 11.32
CA GLY A 204 -11.42 -1.87 12.04
C GLY A 204 -11.84 -3.04 11.14
N ILE A 205 -11.24 -3.16 9.95
CA ILE A 205 -11.45 -4.31 9.06
C ILE A 205 -10.32 -5.32 9.27
N ASN A 206 -10.68 -6.54 9.65
CA ASN A 206 -9.76 -7.66 9.72
C ASN A 206 -9.54 -8.27 8.33
N LEU A 207 -8.30 -8.14 7.84
CA LEU A 207 -7.90 -8.62 6.51
C LEU A 207 -7.94 -10.15 6.41
N ASP A 208 -7.65 -10.84 7.50
CA ASP A 208 -7.58 -12.30 7.55
C ASP A 208 -8.97 -12.92 7.33
N GLU A 209 -10.03 -12.24 7.77
CA GLU A 209 -11.43 -12.63 7.53
C GLU A 209 -11.79 -12.54 6.04
N ILE A 210 -11.29 -11.54 5.32
CA ILE A 210 -11.57 -11.34 3.90
C ILE A 210 -10.92 -12.42 3.05
N PHE A 211 -9.66 -12.75 3.37
CA PHE A 211 -8.90 -13.81 2.68
C PHE A 211 -9.39 -15.23 3.02
N GLY A 212 -10.37 -15.36 3.92
CA GLY A 212 -10.95 -16.65 4.27
C GLY A 212 -10.04 -17.50 5.15
N VAL A 213 -9.07 -16.89 5.86
CA VAL A 213 -8.31 -17.56 6.92
C VAL A 213 -9.23 -17.73 8.13
N ARG A 214 -10.21 -18.64 8.01
CA ARG A 214 -10.99 -19.12 9.15
C ARG A 214 -10.07 -19.96 10.03
N SER A 215 -9.32 -19.32 10.93
CA SER A 215 -8.74 -19.88 12.17
C SER A 215 -7.89 -21.17 12.12
N LEU A 216 -7.89 -21.95 11.04
CA LEU A 216 -7.29 -23.27 10.94
C LEU A 216 -5.86 -23.17 10.39
N ASP A 217 -5.62 -22.33 9.38
CA ASP A 217 -4.26 -22.15 8.84
C ASP A 217 -3.32 -21.53 9.90
N LYS A 218 -3.81 -20.62 10.75
CA LYS A 218 -3.03 -20.08 11.88
C LYS A 218 -2.62 -21.14 12.91
N PHE A 219 -3.33 -22.26 12.99
CA PHE A 219 -3.00 -23.38 13.88
C PHE A 219 -1.84 -24.23 13.33
N PHE A 220 -1.71 -24.32 12.00
CA PHE A 220 -0.67 -25.13 11.36
C PHE A 220 0.65 -24.38 11.10
N PHE A 221 0.64 -23.04 11.06
CA PHE A 221 1.82 -22.23 10.78
C PHE A 221 2.53 -21.64 12.02
N LYS A 222 2.17 -22.07 13.24
CA LYS A 222 3.06 -21.86 14.40
C LYS A 222 4.24 -22.84 14.30
N LYS A 223 5.39 -22.34 13.84
CA LYS A 223 6.70 -22.94 14.08
C LYS A 223 7.58 -21.94 14.80
#